data_AF-A0AAE0JUE0-F1
#
_entry.id   AF-A0AAE0JUE0-F1
#
_cell.length_a   1.000
_cell.length_b   1.000
_cell.length_c   1.000
_cell.angle_alpha   90.00
_cell.angle_beta   90.00
_cell.angle_gamma   90.00
#
_symmetry.space_group_name_H-M   'P 1'
#
loop_
_entity.id
_entity.type
_entity.pdbx_description
1 polymer ?
#
loop_
_entity_poly.entity_id
_entity_poly.type
_entity_poly.pdbx_seq_one_letter_code
_entity_poly.pdbx_strand_id
1 'polypeptide(L)'
;MTPTEEGLHPTKYPWVHEQWFKTFDHQALRRGFQVYREVCASCHSLSRIPYRSLVGTVLTADEAKALATENEYDTEPNDQGEIEQRPGKLSDYLPSPYKNDEAARFANNGALPPDLSLIVKARHGGCNYIFSLLTGYPEEPPAGASVGAGLNFNPYFPGTGIAMARVLYDGLVDYEDETPASTSQMAKDVVEFLNWAAEPEMDDRKRMGMKILVVTSVLFAVSIWVKRYKWAAIKSRKIVYNPPKDNTTTRF
;
A
#
# COMPACT_ATOMS: atom_id res chain seq x y z
N MET A 1 2.09 5.93 -26.20
CA MET A 1 2.26 7.21 -25.48
C MET A 1 3.74 7.58 -25.57
N THR A 2 4.07 8.86 -25.47
CA THR A 2 5.47 9.30 -25.39
C THR A 2 6.01 9.07 -23.98
N PRO A 3 7.35 9.01 -23.78
CA PRO A 3 7.92 8.88 -22.44
C PRO A 3 7.46 9.97 -21.46
N THR A 4 7.19 11.18 -21.96
CA THR A 4 6.66 12.29 -21.16
C THR A 4 5.23 12.01 -20.70
N GLU A 5 4.37 11.48 -21.58
CA GLU A 5 2.99 11.14 -21.25
C GLU A 5 2.90 9.97 -20.26
N GLU A 6 3.78 8.98 -20.38
CA GLU A 6 3.80 7.82 -19.47
C GLU A 6 4.44 8.15 -18.10
N GLY A 7 5.41 9.07 -18.09
CA GLY A 7 6.27 9.31 -16.94
C GLY A 7 7.46 8.34 -16.88
N LEU A 8 8.52 8.76 -16.20
CA LEU A 8 9.72 7.97 -15.99
C LEU A 8 9.38 6.74 -15.12
N HIS A 9 9.86 5.57 -15.53
CA HIS A 9 9.64 4.34 -14.77
C HIS A 9 10.34 4.41 -13.40
N PRO A 10 9.65 4.16 -12.27
CA PRO A 10 10.27 4.17 -10.95
C PRO A 10 11.26 3.01 -10.79
N THR A 11 12.39 3.27 -10.13
CA THR A 11 13.37 2.22 -9.85
C THR A 11 12.83 1.23 -8.83
N LYS A 12 13.21 -0.05 -8.94
CA LYS A 12 12.90 -1.04 -7.89
C LYS A 12 13.84 -0.85 -6.70
N TYR A 13 13.31 -0.34 -5.59
CA TYR A 13 14.07 -0.20 -4.35
C TYR A 13 13.99 -1.48 -3.51
N PRO A 14 15.00 -1.75 -2.65
CA PRO A 14 15.06 -2.96 -1.84
C PRO A 14 14.18 -2.86 -0.57
N TRP A 15 12.86 -2.70 -0.73
CA TRP A 15 11.93 -2.63 0.40
C TRP A 15 11.98 -3.91 1.25
N VAL A 16 12.15 -3.76 2.56
CA VAL A 16 12.27 -4.91 3.47
C VAL A 16 10.98 -5.73 3.47
N HIS A 17 9.83 -5.07 3.47
CA HIS A 17 8.52 -5.71 3.41
C HIS A 17 8.21 -6.40 2.07
N GLU A 18 9.04 -6.30 1.02
CA GLU A 18 8.86 -7.13 -0.19
C GLU A 18 9.40 -8.55 0.00
N GLN A 19 10.25 -8.79 0.99
CA GLN A 19 10.84 -10.11 1.23
C GLN A 19 9.79 -11.11 1.79
N TRP A 20 9.93 -12.39 1.42
CA TRP A 20 8.96 -13.45 1.74
C TRP A 20 8.75 -13.67 3.24
N PHE A 21 9.79 -13.48 4.03
CA PHE A 21 9.80 -13.76 5.47
C PHE A 21 9.94 -12.49 6.32
N LYS A 22 9.61 -11.33 5.74
CA LYS A 22 9.67 -10.04 6.42
C LYS A 22 8.30 -9.37 6.46
N THR A 23 8.05 -8.72 7.58
CA THR A 23 6.91 -7.84 7.86
C THR A 23 7.25 -6.40 7.53
N PHE A 24 6.34 -5.48 7.83
CA PHE A 24 6.69 -4.07 7.93
C PHE A 24 7.80 -3.81 8.96
N ASP A 25 8.58 -2.76 8.73
CA ASP A 25 9.43 -2.14 9.74
C ASP A 25 8.58 -1.18 10.58
N HIS A 26 8.11 -1.63 11.75
CA HIS A 26 7.21 -0.85 12.61
C HIS A 26 7.83 0.44 13.15
N GLN A 27 9.16 0.52 13.27
CA GLN A 27 9.82 1.79 13.63
C GLN A 27 9.73 2.78 12.47
N ALA A 28 9.90 2.32 11.23
CA ALA A 28 9.65 3.13 10.04
C ALA A 28 8.16 3.52 9.90
N LEU A 29 7.21 2.67 10.30
CA LEU A 29 5.78 3.04 10.34
C LEU A 29 5.53 4.19 11.32
N ARG A 30 6.11 4.14 12.52
CA ARG A 30 5.99 5.21 13.52
C ARG A 30 6.56 6.54 13.00
N ARG A 31 7.78 6.52 12.48
CA ARG A 31 8.42 7.69 11.86
C ARG A 31 7.63 8.21 10.65
N GLY A 32 7.11 7.31 9.82
CA GLY A 32 6.31 7.65 8.65
C GLY A 32 5.00 8.32 9.01
N PHE A 33 4.37 7.91 10.11
CA PHE A 33 3.20 8.58 10.65
C PHE A 33 3.51 9.99 11.15
N GLN A 34 4.68 10.20 11.77
CA GLN A 34 5.15 11.54 12.16
C GLN A 34 5.30 12.44 10.92
N VAL A 35 5.98 11.98 9.87
CA VAL A 35 6.11 12.72 8.59
C VAL A 35 4.73 13.03 7.98
N TYR A 36 3.81 12.07 7.98
CA TYR A 36 2.45 12.29 7.51
C TYR A 36 1.77 13.42 8.30
N ARG A 37 1.82 13.38 9.63
CA ARG A 37 1.14 14.36 10.49
C ARG A 37 1.73 15.76 10.38
N GLU A 38 3.06 15.88 10.32
CA GLU A 38 3.75 17.17 10.35
C GLU A 38 3.87 17.82 8.95
N VAL A 39 3.82 17.02 7.88
CA VAL A 39 3.97 17.53 6.51
C VAL A 39 2.69 17.30 5.69
N CYS A 40 2.29 16.04 5.52
CA CYS A 40 1.28 15.66 4.52
C CYS A 40 -0.16 16.01 4.94
N ALA A 41 -0.47 15.92 6.24
CA ALA A 41 -1.82 16.09 6.78
C ALA A 41 -2.38 17.50 6.61
N SER A 42 -1.53 18.47 6.26
CA SER A 42 -1.94 19.84 5.91
C SER A 42 -2.77 19.90 4.63
N CYS A 43 -2.55 18.98 3.68
CA CYS A 43 -3.24 18.96 2.38
C CYS A 43 -3.90 17.62 2.07
N HIS A 44 -3.45 16.52 2.66
CA HIS A 44 -3.94 15.18 2.35
C HIS A 44 -4.79 14.61 3.48
N SER A 45 -5.92 14.01 3.11
CA SER A 45 -6.72 13.19 4.01
C SER A 45 -6.20 11.75 4.09
N LEU A 46 -6.52 11.08 5.19
CA LEU A 46 -6.30 9.65 5.42
C LEU A 46 -7.58 9.01 5.98
N SER A 47 -8.67 9.23 5.25
CA SER A 47 -10.06 9.03 5.67
C SER A 47 -10.45 7.59 6.02
N ARG A 48 -9.66 6.58 5.63
CA ARG A 48 -9.97 5.17 5.91
C ARG A 48 -9.22 4.61 7.12
N ILE A 49 -8.43 5.42 7.81
CA ILE A 49 -7.61 5.00 8.94
C ILE A 49 -8.24 5.51 10.25
N PRO A 50 -8.88 4.62 11.04
CA PRO A 50 -9.36 4.97 12.37
C PRO A 50 -8.23 4.98 13.40
N TYR A 51 -8.30 5.82 14.44
CA TYR A 51 -7.24 5.88 15.46
C TYR A 51 -6.92 4.51 16.08
N ARG A 52 -7.92 3.65 16.29
CA ARG A 52 -7.76 2.29 16.80
C ARG A 52 -6.85 1.40 15.96
N SER A 53 -6.67 1.65 14.66
CA SER A 53 -5.75 0.84 13.85
C SER A 53 -4.29 1.20 14.09
N LEU A 54 -4.00 2.41 14.57
CA LEU A 54 -2.64 2.82 14.94
C LEU A 54 -2.16 2.11 16.22
N VAL A 55 -3.08 1.72 17.09
CA VAL A 55 -2.79 1.10 18.39
C VAL A 55 -2.07 -0.24 18.22
N GLY A 56 -0.91 -0.37 18.86
CA GLY A 56 -0.09 -1.60 18.82
C GLY A 56 0.67 -1.80 17.51
N THR A 57 0.49 -0.90 16.52
CA THR A 57 1.22 -0.95 15.25
C THR A 57 2.18 0.22 15.11
N VAL A 58 1.65 1.44 15.29
CA VAL A 58 2.36 2.72 15.09
C VAL A 58 2.49 3.47 16.43
N LEU A 59 1.41 3.47 17.21
CA LEU A 59 1.28 4.15 18.50
C LEU A 59 0.88 3.18 19.59
N THR A 60 1.16 3.54 20.83
CA THR A 60 0.53 2.93 22.01
C THR A 60 -0.94 3.36 22.12
N ALA A 61 -1.72 2.68 22.96
CA ALA A 61 -3.12 3.04 23.20
C ALA A 61 -3.26 4.45 23.80
N ASP A 62 -2.37 4.82 24.71
CA ASP A 62 -2.40 6.12 25.39
C ASP A 62 -2.02 7.26 24.43
N GLU A 63 -1.00 7.07 23.59
CA GLU A 63 -0.62 8.01 22.54
C GLU A 63 -1.74 8.21 21.51
N ALA A 64 -2.34 7.11 21.03
CA ALA A 64 -3.44 7.21 20.05
C ALA A 64 -4.68 7.89 20.66
N LYS A 65 -4.93 7.70 21.95
CA LYS A 65 -6.04 8.36 22.66
C LYS A 65 -5.76 9.85 22.83
N ALA A 66 -4.55 10.23 23.24
CA ALA A 66 -4.14 11.62 23.34
C ALA A 66 -4.30 12.33 21.99
N LEU A 67 -3.78 11.73 20.93
CA LEU A 67 -3.89 12.27 19.57
C LEU A 67 -5.35 12.40 19.09
N ALA A 68 -6.21 11.44 19.44
CA ALA A 68 -7.63 11.52 19.08
C ALA A 68 -8.31 12.72 19.77
N THR A 69 -7.97 12.98 21.04
CA THR A 69 -8.57 14.09 21.81
C THR A 69 -8.11 15.47 21.38
N GLU A 70 -7.05 15.59 20.57
CA GLU A 70 -6.62 16.86 19.97
C GLU A 70 -7.58 17.38 18.90
N ASN A 71 -8.50 16.53 18.42
CA ASN A 71 -9.44 16.85 17.35
C ASN A 71 -10.89 16.76 17.85
N GLU A 72 -11.75 17.58 17.27
CA GLU A 72 -13.19 17.63 17.58
C GLU A 72 -14.01 16.93 16.50
N TYR A 73 -15.08 16.26 16.92
CA TYR A 73 -16.00 15.52 16.07
C TYR A 73 -17.44 15.77 16.51
N ASP A 74 -18.37 15.72 15.55
CA ASP A 74 -19.80 15.84 15.80
C ASP A 74 -20.31 14.74 16.75
N THR A 75 -21.17 15.14 17.68
CA THR A 75 -21.99 14.22 18.49
C THR A 75 -23.24 13.77 17.72
N GLU A 76 -23.98 12.84 18.31
CA GLU A 76 -25.38 12.67 17.92
C GLU A 76 -26.18 13.93 18.31
N PRO A 77 -27.24 14.29 17.57
CA PRO A 77 -28.10 15.40 17.93
C PRO A 77 -28.70 15.21 19.34
N ASN A 78 -28.71 16.28 20.15
CA ASN A 78 -29.33 16.25 21.47
C ASN A 78 -30.88 16.29 21.39
N ASP A 79 -31.56 16.33 22.54
CA ASP A 79 -33.05 16.34 22.61
C ASP A 79 -33.71 17.57 21.94
N GLN A 80 -32.92 18.59 21.61
CA GLN A 80 -33.33 19.79 20.87
C GLN A 80 -32.97 19.72 19.37
N GLY A 81 -32.31 18.66 18.94
CA GLY A 81 -31.83 18.47 17.57
C GLY A 81 -30.53 19.20 17.24
N GLU A 82 -29.83 19.75 18.24
CA GLU A 82 -28.56 20.45 18.06
C GLU A 82 -27.39 19.46 18.05
N ILE A 83 -26.44 19.66 17.15
CA ILE A 83 -25.21 18.84 17.06
C ILE A 83 -24.10 19.58 17.80
N GLU A 84 -23.59 18.96 18.85
CA GLU A 84 -22.48 19.47 19.65
C GLU A 84 -21.15 18.85 19.17
N GLN A 85 -20.03 19.45 19.57
CA GLN A 85 -18.71 18.89 19.34
C GLN A 85 -18.26 18.07 20.56
N ARG A 86 -17.51 16.99 20.30
CA ARG A 86 -16.84 16.20 21.33
C ARG A 86 -15.38 15.96 20.97
N PRO A 87 -14.51 15.74 21.96
CA PRO A 87 -13.17 15.25 21.69
C PRO A 87 -13.23 13.89 20.98
N GLY A 88 -12.25 13.65 20.12
CA GLY A 88 -12.10 12.39 19.40
C GLY A 88 -11.86 11.19 20.32
N LYS A 89 -12.26 10.02 19.85
CA LYS A 89 -12.03 8.71 20.49
C LYS A 89 -11.41 7.74 19.50
N LEU A 90 -10.90 6.61 20.01
CA LEU A 90 -10.21 5.61 19.18
C LEU A 90 -11.05 5.04 18.02
N SER A 91 -12.39 5.08 18.11
CA SER A 91 -13.25 4.61 17.02
C SER A 91 -13.37 5.60 15.86
N ASP A 92 -12.99 6.86 16.06
CA ASP A 92 -13.09 7.90 15.02
C ASP A 92 -11.97 7.75 13.99
N TYR A 93 -12.18 8.37 12.83
CA TYR A 93 -11.22 8.43 11.72
C TYR A 93 -10.32 9.65 11.82
N LEU A 94 -9.10 9.55 11.29
CA LEU A 94 -8.22 10.72 11.18
C LEU A 94 -8.95 11.85 10.45
N PRO A 95 -8.86 13.09 10.96
CA PRO A 95 -9.62 14.22 10.41
C PRO A 95 -9.09 14.59 9.02
N SER A 96 -9.99 15.09 8.17
CA SER A 96 -9.63 15.67 6.88
C SER A 96 -9.17 17.11 7.09
N PRO A 97 -8.09 17.59 6.41
CA PRO A 97 -7.69 18.99 6.47
C PRO A 97 -8.72 19.95 5.88
N TYR A 98 -9.58 19.45 4.99
CA TYR A 98 -10.59 20.24 4.31
C TYR A 98 -11.99 19.71 4.60
N LYS A 99 -12.95 20.64 4.72
CA LYS A 99 -14.36 20.35 4.97
C LYS A 99 -15.06 19.70 3.76
N ASN A 100 -14.60 20.00 2.55
CA ASN A 100 -15.14 19.50 1.29
C ASN A 100 -14.11 19.67 0.15
N ASP A 101 -14.42 19.10 -1.02
CA ASP A 101 -13.56 19.12 -2.20
C ASP A 101 -13.35 20.54 -2.73
N GLU A 102 -14.35 21.42 -2.65
CA GLU A 102 -14.27 22.80 -3.12
C GLU A 102 -13.26 23.60 -2.29
N ALA A 103 -13.27 23.44 -0.96
CA ALA A 103 -12.28 24.04 -0.07
C ALA A 103 -10.87 23.53 -0.36
N ALA A 104 -10.73 22.22 -0.62
CA ALA A 104 -9.46 21.60 -0.99
C ALA A 104 -8.92 22.18 -2.31
N ARG A 105 -9.77 22.30 -3.33
CA ARG A 105 -9.42 22.89 -4.63
C ARG A 105 -9.04 24.36 -4.51
N PHE A 106 -9.81 25.12 -3.75
CA PHE A 106 -9.53 26.53 -3.52
C PHE A 106 -8.14 26.73 -2.88
N ALA A 107 -7.81 25.92 -1.87
CA ALA A 107 -6.51 25.99 -1.20
C ALA A 107 -5.32 25.54 -2.07
N ASN A 108 -5.56 24.73 -3.11
CA ASN A 108 -4.52 24.09 -3.93
C ASN A 108 -4.61 24.47 -5.42
N ASN A 109 -4.92 25.74 -5.73
CA ASN A 109 -4.95 26.28 -7.10
C ASN A 109 -5.80 25.47 -8.09
N GLY A 110 -6.95 24.97 -7.64
CA GLY A 110 -7.91 24.18 -8.42
C GLY A 110 -7.64 22.67 -8.40
N ALA A 111 -6.46 22.22 -7.98
CA ALA A 111 -6.14 20.81 -7.84
C ALA A 111 -6.75 20.23 -6.55
N LEU A 112 -7.16 18.96 -6.60
CA LEU A 112 -7.68 18.24 -5.42
C LEU A 112 -6.61 17.25 -4.94
N PRO A 113 -5.99 17.46 -3.77
CA PRO A 113 -5.11 16.46 -3.18
C PRO A 113 -5.87 15.15 -2.93
N PRO A 114 -5.40 14.01 -3.44
CA PRO A 114 -6.07 12.73 -3.23
C PRO A 114 -5.96 12.27 -1.77
N ASP A 115 -6.98 11.55 -1.31
CA ASP A 115 -6.90 10.74 -0.09
C ASP A 115 -5.77 9.70 -0.22
N LEU A 116 -4.93 9.61 0.81
CA LEU A 116 -3.73 8.77 0.75
C LEU A 116 -3.95 7.35 1.27
N SER A 117 -5.14 7.01 1.77
CA SER A 117 -5.37 5.74 2.48
C SER A 117 -5.10 4.50 1.63
N LEU A 118 -5.25 4.61 0.31
CA LEU A 118 -5.03 3.52 -0.65
C LEU A 118 -4.02 3.90 -1.74
N ILE A 119 -3.27 5.00 -1.59
CA ILE A 119 -2.50 5.58 -2.69
C ILE A 119 -1.43 4.65 -3.23
N VAL A 120 -0.83 3.83 -2.36
CA VAL A 120 0.18 2.83 -2.74
C VAL A 120 -0.41 1.77 -3.67
N LYS A 121 -1.64 1.31 -3.42
CA LYS A 121 -2.32 0.33 -4.29
C LYS A 121 -2.99 0.96 -5.51
N ALA A 122 -3.32 2.24 -5.42
CA ALA A 122 -4.00 2.99 -6.47
C ALA A 122 -3.03 3.56 -7.53
N ARG A 123 -1.74 3.22 -7.47
CA ARG A 123 -0.72 3.67 -8.44
C ARG A 123 0.12 2.50 -8.92
N HIS A 124 0.36 2.48 -10.23
CA HIS A 124 1.34 1.56 -10.81
C HIS A 124 2.72 1.84 -10.20
N GLY A 125 3.47 0.79 -9.87
CA GLY A 125 4.77 0.89 -9.21
C GLY A 125 4.73 0.93 -7.67
N GLY A 126 3.56 1.17 -7.06
CA GLY A 126 3.37 1.11 -5.61
C GLY A 126 4.35 1.96 -4.82
N CYS A 127 4.99 1.39 -3.79
CA CYS A 127 5.98 2.07 -2.95
C CYS A 127 7.09 2.74 -3.78
N ASN A 128 7.56 2.07 -4.84
CA ASN A 128 8.61 2.60 -5.70
C ASN A 128 8.19 3.90 -6.38
N TYR A 129 6.95 3.96 -6.88
CA TYR A 129 6.42 5.17 -7.51
C TYR A 129 6.30 6.32 -6.53
N ILE A 130 5.72 6.10 -5.35
CA ILE A 130 5.51 7.17 -4.36
C ILE A 130 6.86 7.69 -3.85
N PHE A 131 7.83 6.80 -3.58
CA PHE A 131 9.17 7.19 -3.17
C PHE A 131 9.86 8.02 -4.26
N SER A 132 9.91 7.51 -5.50
CA SER A 132 10.52 8.22 -6.62
C SER A 132 9.83 9.55 -6.90
N LEU A 133 8.51 9.65 -6.76
CA LEU A 133 7.76 10.89 -6.89
C LEU A 133 8.23 11.93 -5.86
N LEU A 134 8.29 11.55 -4.57
CA LEU A 134 8.67 12.46 -3.48
C LEU A 134 10.13 12.93 -3.58
N THR A 135 11.05 12.07 -4.03
CA THR A 135 12.47 12.40 -4.17
C THR A 135 12.86 12.84 -5.58
N GLY A 136 11.89 12.97 -6.49
CA GLY A 136 12.13 13.14 -7.92
C GLY A 136 12.00 14.56 -8.45
N TYR A 137 11.78 15.55 -7.59
CA TYR A 137 11.71 16.97 -7.99
C TYR A 137 13.13 17.50 -8.24
N PRO A 138 13.52 17.80 -9.49
CA PRO A 138 14.79 18.45 -9.76
C PRO A 138 14.73 19.92 -9.30
N GLU A 139 15.89 20.54 -9.08
CA GLU A 139 15.97 21.98 -8.77
C GLU A 139 15.43 22.83 -9.92
N GLU A 140 15.74 22.44 -11.15
CA GLU A 140 15.22 23.08 -12.36
C GLU A 140 14.69 22.03 -13.35
N PRO A 141 13.60 22.32 -14.10
CA PRO A 141 13.16 21.46 -15.18
C PRO A 141 14.26 21.29 -16.25
N PRO A 142 14.35 20.12 -16.91
CA PRO A 142 15.35 19.91 -17.95
C PRO A 142 15.10 20.85 -19.13
N ALA A 143 16.17 21.23 -19.83
CA ALA A 143 16.09 22.16 -20.96
C ALA A 143 15.05 21.70 -21.99
N GLY A 144 14.12 22.59 -22.34
CA GLY A 144 13.04 22.31 -23.29
C GLY A 144 11.79 21.67 -22.67
N ALA A 145 11.78 21.33 -21.38
CA ALA A 145 10.55 20.96 -20.70
C ALA A 145 9.64 22.18 -20.53
N SER A 146 8.38 22.04 -20.94
CA SER A 146 7.33 23.03 -20.71
C SER A 146 6.37 22.47 -19.68
N VAL A 147 6.22 23.18 -18.56
CA VAL A 147 5.29 22.85 -17.49
C VAL A 147 4.20 23.92 -17.48
N GLY A 148 2.94 23.49 -17.42
CA GLY A 148 1.80 24.40 -17.37
C GLY A 148 1.89 25.36 -16.18
N ALA A 149 1.36 26.57 -16.33
CA ALA A 149 1.36 27.56 -15.25
C ALA A 149 0.72 27.00 -13.97
N GLY A 150 1.41 27.15 -12.83
CA GLY A 150 0.95 26.63 -11.54
C GLY A 150 1.27 25.14 -11.29
N LEU A 151 1.91 24.44 -12.23
CA LEU A 151 2.39 23.08 -12.05
C LEU A 151 3.91 23.06 -11.80
N ASN A 152 4.39 21.97 -11.20
CA ASN A 152 5.78 21.69 -10.90
C ASN A 152 6.28 20.54 -11.79
N PHE A 153 7.55 20.57 -12.19
CA PHE A 153 8.13 19.48 -12.95
C PHE A 153 8.45 18.29 -12.04
N ASN A 154 7.99 17.10 -12.40
CA ASN A 154 8.45 15.84 -11.82
C ASN A 154 8.45 14.75 -12.91
N PRO A 155 9.60 14.13 -13.23
CA PRO A 155 9.70 13.19 -14.34
C PRO A 155 8.89 11.92 -14.10
N TYR A 156 8.60 11.53 -12.85
CA TYR A 156 7.85 10.32 -12.52
C TYR A 156 6.34 10.50 -12.65
N PHE A 157 5.84 11.74 -12.65
CA PHE A 157 4.41 11.99 -12.82
C PHE A 157 4.03 11.89 -14.32
N PRO A 158 2.96 11.15 -14.69
CA PRO A 158 2.50 11.11 -16.07
C PRO A 158 2.19 12.51 -16.62
N GLY A 159 2.80 12.89 -17.74
CA GLY A 159 2.73 14.24 -18.31
C GLY A 159 3.68 15.26 -17.68
N THR A 160 4.52 14.85 -16.72
CA THR A 160 5.58 15.57 -15.99
C THR A 160 5.20 16.84 -15.23
N GLY A 161 4.02 17.42 -15.47
CA GLY A 161 3.48 18.53 -14.70
C GLY A 161 2.58 18.04 -13.56
N ILE A 162 2.96 18.31 -12.31
CA ILE A 162 2.19 17.96 -11.10
C ILE A 162 1.87 19.21 -10.27
N ALA A 163 0.66 19.31 -9.74
CA ALA A 163 0.23 20.47 -8.94
C ALA A 163 0.88 20.52 -7.54
N MET A 164 1.42 19.39 -7.05
CA MET A 164 2.15 19.30 -5.80
C MET A 164 3.57 19.82 -5.99
N ALA A 165 4.04 20.69 -5.10
CA ALA A 165 5.44 21.12 -5.06
C ALA A 165 6.29 20.10 -4.29
N ARG A 166 7.61 20.30 -4.27
CA ARG A 166 8.49 19.58 -3.35
C ARG A 166 8.15 20.00 -1.91
N VAL A 167 7.86 19.02 -1.06
CA VAL A 167 7.50 19.26 0.35
C VAL A 167 8.49 18.62 1.35
N LEU A 168 9.40 17.78 0.89
CA LEU A 168 10.42 17.15 1.73
C LEU A 168 11.79 17.82 1.51
N TYR A 169 12.35 18.30 2.61
CA TYR A 169 13.66 18.94 2.70
C TYR A 169 14.42 18.37 3.90
N ASP A 170 15.75 18.33 3.82
CA ASP A 170 16.56 17.74 4.88
C ASP A 170 16.39 18.50 6.20
N GLY A 171 16.18 17.78 7.30
CA GLY A 171 15.99 18.34 8.64
C GLY A 171 14.61 18.98 8.87
N LEU A 172 13.61 18.69 8.03
CA LEU A 172 12.26 19.25 8.18
C LEU A 172 11.50 18.71 9.40
N VAL A 173 11.79 17.47 9.81
CA VAL A 173 11.15 16.77 10.93
C VAL A 173 12.23 16.34 11.92
N ASP A 174 11.98 16.48 13.21
CA ASP A 174 12.86 15.97 14.26
C ASP A 174 12.31 14.63 14.76
N TYR A 175 12.93 13.52 14.35
CA TYR A 175 12.48 12.18 14.75
C TYR A 175 12.71 11.91 16.24
N GLU A 176 11.72 11.32 16.90
CA GLU A 176 11.76 10.95 18.33
C GLU A 176 12.93 10.00 18.68
N ASP A 177 13.37 9.18 17.72
CA ASP A 177 14.44 8.18 17.89
C ASP A 177 15.82 8.67 17.40
N GLU A 178 15.95 9.97 17.13
CA GLU A 178 17.18 10.63 16.66
C GLU A 178 17.68 10.14 15.29
N THR A 179 16.85 9.41 14.52
CA THR A 179 17.20 9.07 13.14
C THR A 179 17.44 10.35 12.33
N PRO A 180 18.50 10.46 11.50
CA PRO A 180 18.70 11.63 10.66
C PRO A 180 17.56 11.81 9.64
N ALA A 181 16.83 12.91 9.75
CA ALA A 181 15.68 13.23 8.91
C ALA A 181 16.09 13.83 7.55
N SER A 182 16.81 13.06 6.74
CA SER A 182 17.03 13.42 5.33
C SER A 182 15.74 13.27 4.51
N THR A 183 15.67 13.96 3.37
CA THR A 183 14.56 13.91 2.41
C THR A 183 14.24 12.46 2.03
N SER A 184 15.27 11.65 1.72
CA SER A 184 15.09 10.25 1.34
C SER A 184 14.67 9.37 2.52
N GLN A 185 15.13 9.67 3.74
CA GLN A 185 14.70 8.95 4.94
C GLN A 185 13.21 9.21 5.22
N MET A 186 12.79 10.47 5.23
CA MET A 186 11.38 10.84 5.39
C MET A 186 10.48 10.25 4.29
N ALA A 187 10.94 10.28 3.03
CA ALA A 187 10.22 9.66 1.93
C ALA A 187 10.09 8.15 2.11
N LYS A 188 11.14 7.45 2.55
CA LYS A 188 11.10 6.01 2.85
C LYS A 188 10.09 5.72 3.94
N ASP A 189 10.11 6.48 5.04
CA ASP A 189 9.26 6.21 6.20
C ASP A 189 7.78 6.48 5.89
N VAL A 190 7.45 7.62 5.26
CA VAL A 190 6.06 7.91 4.89
C VAL A 190 5.53 6.91 3.87
N VAL A 191 6.35 6.42 2.94
CA VAL A 191 5.93 5.38 1.99
C VAL A 191 5.67 4.05 2.69
N GLU A 192 6.52 3.66 3.66
CA GLU A 192 6.28 2.47 4.48
C GLU A 192 4.94 2.59 5.24
N PHE A 193 4.69 3.75 5.85
CA PHE A 193 3.44 4.05 6.54
C PHE A 193 2.22 4.03 5.62
N LEU A 194 2.31 4.63 4.43
CA LEU A 194 1.22 4.62 3.45
C LEU A 194 0.99 3.22 2.85
N ASN A 195 2.02 2.37 2.79
CA ASN A 195 1.83 0.97 2.40
C ASN A 195 1.07 0.20 3.48
N TRP A 196 1.39 0.42 4.76
CA TRP A 196 0.60 -0.11 5.87
C TRP A 196 -0.84 0.44 5.87
N ALA A 197 -1.05 1.72 5.58
CA ALA A 197 -2.40 2.29 5.49
C ALA A 197 -3.24 1.59 4.40
N ALA A 198 -2.61 1.20 3.28
CA ALA A 198 -3.26 0.51 2.19
C ALA A 198 -3.42 -1.00 2.40
N GLU A 199 -2.52 -1.63 3.16
CA GLU A 199 -2.49 -3.08 3.45
C GLU A 199 -2.20 -3.35 4.94
N PRO A 200 -3.09 -2.94 5.87
CA PRO A 200 -2.87 -3.10 7.30
C PRO A 200 -2.80 -4.58 7.72
N GLU A 201 -3.29 -5.50 6.87
CA GLU A 201 -3.28 -6.93 7.10
C GLU A 201 -2.02 -7.66 6.59
N MET A 202 -1.05 -6.96 5.97
CA MET A 202 0.07 -7.59 5.26
C MET A 202 0.87 -8.58 6.14
N ASP A 203 1.16 -8.22 7.39
CA ASP A 203 1.97 -9.04 8.29
C ASP A 203 1.26 -10.35 8.64
N ASP A 204 -0.02 -10.26 9.02
CA ASP A 204 -0.86 -11.42 9.30
C ASP A 204 -1.14 -12.24 8.04
N ARG A 205 -1.34 -11.59 6.90
CA ARG A 205 -1.53 -12.24 5.59
C ARG A 205 -0.32 -13.05 5.20
N LYS A 206 0.90 -12.53 5.35
CA LYS A 206 2.14 -13.29 5.07
C LYS A 206 2.33 -14.45 6.04
N ARG A 207 2.09 -14.21 7.33
CA ARG A 207 2.17 -15.25 8.36
C ARG A 207 1.18 -16.39 8.08
N MET A 208 -0.07 -16.07 7.77
CA MET A 208 -1.09 -17.05 7.43
C MET A 208 -0.79 -17.73 6.09
N GLY A 209 -0.35 -16.96 5.08
CA GLY A 209 0.07 -17.48 3.79
C GLY A 209 1.15 -18.54 3.91
N MET A 210 2.16 -18.33 4.75
CA MET A 210 3.20 -19.33 5.01
C MET A 210 2.63 -20.62 5.62
N LYS A 211 1.74 -20.52 6.60
CA LYS A 211 1.06 -21.69 7.18
C LYS A 211 0.28 -22.47 6.12
N ILE A 212 -0.46 -21.76 5.27
CA ILE A 212 -1.25 -22.36 4.17
C ILE A 212 -0.33 -23.03 3.14
N LEU A 213 0.78 -22.39 2.74
CA LEU A 213 1.73 -22.95 1.77
C LEU A 213 2.37 -24.25 2.29
N VAL A 214 2.71 -24.32 3.58
CA VAL A 214 3.26 -25.54 4.19
C VAL A 214 2.22 -26.66 4.18
N VAL A 215 1.01 -26.40 4.67
CA VAL A 215 -0.06 -27.41 4.74
C VAL A 215 -0.46 -27.90 3.34
N THR A 216 -0.63 -26.98 2.38
CA THR A 216 -1.01 -27.33 1.01
C THR A 216 0.09 -28.09 0.27
N SER A 217 1.37 -27.76 0.50
CA SER A 217 2.51 -28.50 -0.06
C SER A 217 2.53 -29.96 0.42
N VAL A 218 2.29 -30.19 1.71
CA VAL A 218 2.21 -31.54 2.29
C VAL A 218 1.01 -32.30 1.72
N LEU A 219 -0.17 -31.68 1.71
CA LEU A 219 -1.38 -32.31 1.16
C LEU A 219 -1.22 -32.63 -0.33
N PHE A 220 -0.57 -31.75 -1.09
CA PHE A 220 -0.26 -31.99 -2.50
C PHE A 220 0.66 -33.20 -2.68
N ALA A 221 1.75 -33.29 -1.92
CA ALA A 221 2.66 -34.44 -1.96
C ALA A 221 1.96 -35.76 -1.61
N VAL A 222 1.13 -35.76 -0.54
CA VAL A 222 0.30 -36.91 -0.16
C VAL A 222 -0.68 -37.26 -1.27
N SER A 223 -1.34 -36.28 -1.89
CA SER A 223 -2.29 -36.53 -2.97
C SER A 223 -1.63 -37.22 -4.18
N ILE A 224 -0.41 -36.79 -4.55
CA ILE A 224 0.36 -37.40 -5.63
C ILE A 224 0.71 -38.85 -5.26
N TRP A 225 1.17 -39.09 -4.04
CA TRP A 225 1.50 -40.42 -3.57
C TRP A 225 0.28 -41.35 -3.60
N VAL A 226 -0.85 -40.91 -3.04
CA VAL A 226 -2.12 -41.66 -3.04
C VAL A 226 -2.59 -41.93 -4.47
N LYS A 227 -2.48 -40.96 -5.37
CA LYS A 227 -2.82 -41.12 -6.79
C LYS A 227 -1.93 -42.19 -7.43
N ARG A 228 -0.61 -42.16 -7.22
CA ARG A 228 0.32 -43.16 -7.76
C ARG A 228 0.03 -44.55 -7.20
N TYR A 229 -0.24 -44.65 -5.90
CA TYR A 229 -0.60 -45.90 -5.23
C TYR A 229 -1.89 -46.50 -5.81
N LYS A 230 -2.99 -45.73 -5.86
CA LYS A 230 -4.29 -46.22 -6.37
C LYS A 230 -4.27 -46.57 -7.85
N TRP A 231 -3.49 -45.84 -8.66
CA TRP A 231 -3.38 -46.10 -10.09
C TRP A 231 -2.33 -47.16 -10.47
N ALA A 232 -1.58 -47.69 -9.50
CA ALA A 232 -0.49 -48.62 -9.75
C ALA A 232 -0.94 -49.84 -10.57
N ALA A 233 -2.05 -50.48 -10.19
CA ALA A 233 -2.57 -51.67 -10.87
C ALA A 233 -2.95 -51.42 -12.34
N ILE A 234 -3.59 -50.28 -12.64
CA ILE A 234 -3.96 -49.93 -14.01
C ILE A 234 -2.72 -49.56 -14.83
N LYS A 235 -1.77 -48.84 -14.22
CA LYS A 235 -0.53 -48.41 -14.89
C LYS A 235 0.45 -49.56 -15.13
N SER A 236 0.43 -50.59 -14.28
CA SER A 236 1.25 -51.80 -14.44
C SER A 236 0.52 -52.95 -15.15
N ARG A 237 -0.69 -52.73 -15.67
CA ARG A 237 -1.50 -53.76 -16.32
C ARG A 237 -0.82 -54.23 -17.61
N LYS A 238 -0.49 -55.53 -17.68
CA LYS A 238 -0.03 -56.20 -18.90
C LYS A 238 -1.23 -56.86 -19.59
N ILE A 239 -1.36 -56.66 -20.90
CA ILE A 239 -2.44 -57.26 -21.70
C ILE A 239 -1.77 -58.21 -22.70
N VAL A 240 -2.28 -59.43 -22.78
CA VAL A 240 -1.87 -60.42 -23.78
C VAL A 240 -3.04 -60.60 -24.74
N TYR A 241 -2.79 -60.44 -26.03
CA TYR A 241 -3.77 -60.71 -27.08
C TYR A 241 -3.34 -61.96 -27.84
N ASN A 242 -4.13 -63.02 -27.68
CA ASN A 242 -4.00 -64.23 -28.50
C ASN A 242 -5.10 -64.15 -29.55
N PRO A 243 -4.75 -64.00 -30.85
CA PRO A 243 -5.75 -63.91 -31.90
C PRO A 243 -6.60 -65.20 -31.91
N PRO A 244 -7.94 -65.09 -31.99
CA PRO A 244 -8.80 -66.26 -32.06
C PRO A 244 -8.51 -67.06 -33.34
N LYS A 245 -8.67 -68.38 -33.26
CA LYS A 245 -8.49 -69.27 -34.44
C LYS A 245 -9.58 -68.96 -35.47
N ASP A 246 -9.15 -68.83 -36.73
CA ASP A 246 -10.07 -68.61 -37.84
C ASP A 246 -10.82 -69.92 -38.13
N ASN A 247 -12.12 -69.96 -37.81
CA ASN A 247 -12.96 -71.16 -38.00
C ASN A 247 -13.62 -71.20 -39.39
N THR A 248 -13.06 -70.50 -40.37
CA THR A 248 -13.37 -70.65 -41.80
C THR A 248 -12.78 -71.97 -42.31
N THR A 249 -13.34 -73.08 -41.82
CA THR A 249 -13.22 -74.37 -42.50
C THR A 249 -14.07 -74.27 -43.76
N THR A 250 -13.43 -74.06 -44.89
CA THR A 250 -13.97 -74.32 -46.22
C THR A 250 -14.50 -75.76 -46.23
N ARG A 251 -15.82 -75.92 -46.14
CA ARG A 251 -16.47 -77.19 -46.50
C ARG A 251 -16.42 -77.27 -48.02
N PHE A 252 -15.50 -78.08 -48.53
CA PHE A 252 -15.53 -78.58 -49.91
C PHE A 252 -16.59 -79.67 -50.04
#